data_AF-A0A2L0PIS8-F1
#
_entry.id   AF-A0A2L0PIS8-F1
#
_cell.length_a   1.000
_cell.length_b   1.000
_cell.length_c   1.000
_cell.angle_alpha   90.00
_cell.angle_beta   90.00
_cell.angle_gamma   90.00
#
_symmetry.space_group_name_H-M   'P 1'
#
loop_
_entity.id
_entity.type
_entity.pdbx_description
1 polymer ?
#
loop_
_entity_poly.entity_id
_entity_poly.type
_entity_poly.pdbx_seq_one_letter_code
_entity_poly.pdbx_strand_id
1 'polypeptide(L)'
;MAKLIPLEYQGMSIHANSEAWFNATEMAAMFDKRPVDWLKQVDTERYIDTLCKKNEVTKNHFVKTIKGGNTAKQGTWLHRKLAVRFAQWLDMDFAIWCDEQIEAMLTNGQTWQKHRTELSSITILRNRFIEQKRTAEGKATESHHYINEALVINEALTGKRTAIDRNSLTLEQIAMLDKLEQENVLMLLQNTPYPKRKQHLFDLAAPIRHQMQITSISGGAL
;
A
#
# COMPACT_ATOMS: atom_id res chain seq x y z
N MET A 1 -5.64 -6.13 -14.54
CA MET A 1 -4.45 -5.36 -14.12
C MET A 1 -4.71 -4.78 -12.74
N ALA A 2 -3.68 -4.78 -11.89
CA ALA A 2 -3.70 -4.20 -10.55
C ALA A 2 -4.05 -2.69 -10.57
N LYS A 3 -4.35 -2.15 -9.39
CA LYS A 3 -4.64 -0.72 -9.17
C LYS A 3 -3.45 0.12 -9.66
N LEU A 4 -3.74 1.17 -10.43
CA LEU A 4 -2.73 2.12 -10.89
C LEU A 4 -2.38 3.08 -9.75
N ILE A 5 -1.11 3.45 -9.70
CA ILE A 5 -0.52 4.38 -8.74
C ILE A 5 0.10 5.51 -9.58
N PRO A 6 -0.48 6.71 -9.58
CA PRO A 6 0.13 7.86 -10.23
C PRO A 6 1.35 8.31 -9.41
N LEU A 7 2.46 8.56 -10.10
CA LEU A 7 3.70 9.08 -9.55
C LEU A 7 4.03 10.38 -10.25
N GLU A 8 4.35 11.42 -9.50
CA GLU A 8 4.63 12.75 -10.04
C GLU A 8 6.13 12.98 -10.19
N TYR A 9 6.57 13.36 -11.39
CA TYR A 9 7.93 13.81 -11.67
C TYR A 9 7.88 15.12 -12.44
N GLN A 10 8.42 16.21 -11.87
CA GLN A 10 8.46 17.53 -12.50
C GLN A 10 7.10 18.02 -13.04
N GLY A 11 6.01 17.71 -12.34
CA GLY A 11 4.64 18.09 -12.73
C GLY A 11 4.00 17.21 -13.80
N MET A 12 4.62 16.07 -14.13
CA MET A 12 4.08 15.06 -15.02
C MET A 12 3.74 13.78 -14.26
N SER A 13 2.56 13.24 -14.55
CA SER A 13 2.04 12.03 -13.92
C SER A 13 2.46 10.79 -14.72
N ILE A 14 3.07 9.82 -14.04
CA ILE A 14 3.50 8.54 -14.59
C ILE A 14 2.80 7.43 -13.83
N HIS A 15 2.12 6.56 -14.57
CA HIS A 15 1.41 5.45 -13.97
C HIS A 15 2.34 4.27 -13.70
N ALA A 16 2.28 3.80 -12.46
CA ALA A 16 2.84 2.54 -12.03
C ALA A 16 1.75 1.62 -11.43
N ASN A 17 2.11 0.41 -11.02
CA ASN A 17 1.22 -0.47 -10.26
C ASN A 17 1.91 -1.06 -9.03
N SER A 18 1.16 -1.77 -8.20
CA SER A 18 1.67 -2.39 -6.96
C SER A 18 2.75 -3.47 -7.18
N GLU A 19 2.91 -3.96 -8.40
CA GLU A 19 3.97 -4.91 -8.78
C GLU A 19 5.22 -4.20 -9.35
N ALA A 20 5.26 -2.86 -9.26
CA ALA A 20 6.31 -2.02 -9.83
C ALA A 20 6.48 -2.21 -11.34
N TRP A 21 5.35 -2.27 -12.07
CA TRP A 21 5.34 -2.02 -13.51
C TRP A 21 5.09 -0.55 -13.78
N PHE A 22 5.83 0.03 -14.73
CA PHE A 22 5.74 1.44 -15.10
C PHE A 22 5.29 1.59 -16.55
N ASN A 23 4.49 2.62 -16.83
CA ASN A 23 4.10 2.98 -18.19
C ASN A 23 5.28 3.66 -18.91
N ALA A 24 6.04 2.87 -19.67
CA ALA A 24 7.17 3.37 -20.43
C ALA A 24 6.78 4.37 -21.51
N THR A 25 5.54 4.34 -21.99
CA THR A 25 5.06 5.31 -23.01
C THR A 25 4.98 6.70 -22.42
N GLU A 26 4.41 6.82 -21.22
CA GLU A 26 4.35 8.08 -20.48
C GLU A 26 5.76 8.55 -20.11
N MET A 27 6.60 7.64 -19.59
CA MET A 27 7.99 7.96 -19.29
C MET A 27 8.75 8.51 -20.50
N ALA A 28 8.59 7.90 -21.68
CA ALA A 28 9.31 8.29 -22.89
C ALA A 28 8.80 9.60 -23.49
N ALA A 29 7.49 9.85 -23.40
CA ALA A 29 6.85 11.04 -23.95
C ALA A 29 7.41 12.34 -23.34
N MET A 30 7.82 12.30 -22.07
CA MET A 30 8.46 13.43 -21.38
C MET A 30 9.80 13.85 -22.01
N PHE A 31 10.45 12.95 -22.75
CA PHE A 31 11.77 13.16 -23.36
C PHE A 31 11.72 13.06 -24.89
N ASP A 32 10.53 13.21 -25.49
CA ASP A 32 10.30 13.09 -26.94
C ASP A 32 10.84 11.79 -27.55
N LYS A 33 10.81 10.70 -26.77
CA LYS A 33 11.33 9.37 -27.13
C LYS A 33 10.19 8.35 -27.21
N ARG A 34 10.47 7.17 -27.76
CA ARG A 34 9.52 6.05 -27.77
C ARG A 34 10.14 4.78 -27.19
N PRO A 35 9.38 3.98 -26.42
CA PRO A 35 9.90 2.73 -25.83
C PRO A 35 10.45 1.75 -26.87
N VAL A 36 9.85 1.71 -28.07
CA VAL A 36 10.29 0.83 -29.16
C VAL A 36 11.71 1.13 -29.63
N ASP A 37 12.15 2.39 -29.55
CA ASP A 37 13.49 2.78 -30.00
C ASP A 37 14.56 2.24 -29.04
N TRP A 38 14.27 2.23 -27.73
CA TRP A 38 15.13 1.58 -26.73
C TRP A 38 15.11 0.05 -26.81
N LEU A 39 13.91 -0.53 -26.98
CA LEU A 39 13.73 -2.00 -27.04
C LEU A 39 14.42 -2.66 -28.24
N LYS A 40 14.78 -1.89 -29.27
CA LYS A 40 15.50 -2.34 -30.47
C LYS A 40 17.02 -2.16 -30.39
N GLN A 41 17.54 -1.54 -29.31
CA GLN A 41 18.98 -1.43 -29.13
C GLN A 41 19.59 -2.81 -28.89
N VAL A 42 20.72 -3.09 -29.54
CA VAL A 42 21.40 -4.38 -29.46
C VAL A 42 21.71 -4.78 -28.03
N ASP A 43 22.20 -3.83 -27.22
CA ASP A 43 22.52 -4.09 -25.81
C ASP A 43 21.26 -4.37 -24.97
N THR A 44 20.15 -3.67 -25.25
CA THR A 44 18.86 -3.89 -24.59
C THR A 44 18.29 -5.26 -24.95
N GLU A 45 18.34 -5.66 -26.21
CA GLU A 45 17.90 -6.98 -26.65
C GLU A 45 18.72 -8.09 -25.99
N ARG A 46 20.05 -7.95 -25.98
CA ARG A 46 20.96 -8.86 -25.28
C ARG A 46 20.66 -8.94 -23.79
N TYR A 47 20.41 -7.80 -23.14
CA TYR A 47 20.08 -7.77 -21.71
C TYR A 47 18.75 -8.49 -21.43
N ILE A 48 17.71 -8.23 -22.21
CA ILE A 48 16.40 -8.87 -22.06
C ILE A 48 16.52 -10.38 -22.29
N ASP A 49 17.24 -10.83 -23.32
CA ASP A 49 17.46 -12.26 -23.57
C ASP A 49 18.18 -12.94 -22.40
N THR A 50 19.25 -12.32 -21.89
CA THR A 50 19.98 -12.81 -20.72
C THR A 50 19.08 -12.87 -19.48
N LEU A 51 18.26 -11.84 -19.27
CA LEU A 51 17.32 -11.78 -18.15
C LEU A 51 16.25 -12.86 -18.25
N CYS A 52 15.69 -13.08 -19.44
CA CYS A 52 14.73 -14.15 -19.73
C CYS A 52 15.31 -15.53 -19.43
N LYS A 53 16.52 -15.82 -19.95
CA LYS A 53 17.23 -17.08 -19.71
C LYS A 53 17.45 -17.34 -18.22
N LYS A 54 17.92 -16.35 -17.47
CA LYS A 54 18.19 -16.49 -16.03
C LYS A 54 16.93 -16.78 -15.19
N ASN A 55 15.76 -16.35 -15.64
CA ASN A 55 14.50 -16.54 -14.92
C ASN A 55 13.62 -17.62 -15.56
N GLU A 56 14.09 -18.30 -16.62
CA GLU A 56 13.34 -19.32 -17.37
C GLU A 56 11.97 -18.83 -17.87
N VAL A 57 11.89 -17.58 -18.33
CA VAL A 57 10.66 -16.93 -18.79
C VAL A 57 10.85 -16.25 -20.15
N THR A 58 9.75 -15.80 -20.76
CA THR A 58 9.74 -15.05 -22.02
C THR A 58 9.69 -13.54 -21.79
N LYS A 59 9.96 -12.76 -22.86
CA LYS A 59 9.94 -11.29 -22.85
C LYS A 59 8.65 -10.69 -22.28
N ASN A 60 7.51 -11.35 -22.48
CA ASN A 60 6.20 -10.89 -21.99
C ASN A 60 6.12 -10.84 -20.45
N HIS A 61 7.03 -11.51 -19.76
CA HIS A 61 7.17 -11.43 -18.31
C HIS A 61 7.75 -10.09 -17.83
N PHE A 62 8.51 -9.39 -18.68
CA PHE A 62 9.14 -8.11 -18.34
C PHE A 62 8.63 -6.92 -19.15
N VAL A 63 8.01 -7.18 -20.32
CA VAL A 63 7.47 -6.15 -21.22
C VAL A 63 6.03 -6.52 -21.58
N LYS A 64 5.09 -5.61 -21.34
CA LYS A 64 3.68 -5.78 -21.74
C LYS A 64 3.30 -4.64 -22.66
N THR A 65 2.52 -4.91 -23.69
CA THR A 65 1.96 -3.86 -24.55
C THR A 65 0.45 -3.97 -24.50
N ILE A 66 -0.21 -2.89 -24.09
CA ILE A 66 -1.67 -2.81 -24.03
C ILE A 66 -2.13 -1.84 -25.12
N LYS A 67 -3.01 -2.35 -25.99
CA LYS A 67 -3.63 -1.59 -27.08
C LYS A 67 -5.15 -1.62 -26.90
N GLY A 68 -5.79 -0.46 -27.04
CA GLY A 68 -7.24 -0.32 -26.87
C GLY A 68 -7.72 -0.42 -25.42
N GLY A 69 -9.02 -0.15 -25.20
CA GLY A 69 -9.62 -0.10 -23.87
C GLY A 69 -9.35 1.21 -23.13
N ASN A 70 -9.32 1.18 -21.80
CA ASN A 70 -9.11 2.37 -20.96
C ASN A 70 -7.77 3.06 -21.29
N THR A 71 -7.84 4.31 -21.75
CA THR A 71 -6.70 5.12 -22.19
C THR A 71 -5.58 5.20 -21.16
N ALA A 72 -5.91 5.31 -19.87
CA ALA A 72 -4.91 5.39 -18.78
C ALA A 72 -4.11 4.09 -18.57
N LYS A 73 -4.53 2.98 -19.19
CA LYS A 73 -3.82 1.68 -19.13
C LYS A 73 -3.08 1.35 -20.43
N GLN A 74 -3.25 2.16 -21.47
CA GLN A 74 -2.65 1.91 -22.77
C GLN A 74 -1.15 2.22 -22.76
N GLY A 75 -0.40 1.53 -23.62
CA GLY A 75 1.02 1.76 -23.80
C GLY A 75 1.88 0.51 -23.57
N THR A 76 3.19 0.72 -23.68
CA THR A 76 4.21 -0.25 -23.27
C THR A 76 4.48 -0.11 -21.78
N TRP A 77 4.39 -1.22 -21.07
CA TRP A 77 4.65 -1.34 -19.64
C TRP A 77 5.92 -2.14 -19.42
N LEU A 78 6.79 -1.65 -18.53
CA LEU A 78 8.05 -2.30 -18.17
C LEU A 78 8.04 -2.70 -16.70
N HIS A 79 8.46 -3.94 -16.43
CA HIS A 79 8.70 -4.41 -15.07
C HIS A 79 9.91 -3.71 -14.45
N ARG A 80 9.95 -3.57 -13.11
CA ARG A 80 11.06 -2.91 -12.37
C ARG A 80 12.48 -3.34 -12.78
N LYS A 81 12.66 -4.61 -13.18
CA LYS A 81 13.96 -5.15 -13.68
C LYS A 81 14.43 -4.53 -15.01
N LEU A 82 13.56 -3.80 -15.72
CA LEU A 82 13.84 -3.03 -16.93
C LEU A 82 13.60 -1.53 -16.76
N ALA A 83 12.66 -1.12 -15.89
CA ALA A 83 12.25 0.27 -15.74
C ALA A 83 13.41 1.24 -15.45
N VAL A 84 14.31 0.90 -14.52
CA VAL A 84 15.47 1.76 -14.20
C VAL A 84 16.40 1.89 -15.40
N ARG A 85 16.74 0.79 -16.08
CA ARG A 85 17.60 0.84 -17.28
C ARG A 85 16.97 1.63 -18.42
N PHE A 86 15.65 1.54 -18.55
CA PHE A 86 14.93 2.36 -19.51
C PHE A 86 15.00 3.85 -19.14
N ALA A 87 14.78 4.18 -17.86
CA ALA A 87 14.91 5.54 -17.35
C ALA A 87 16.33 6.09 -17.57
N GLN A 88 17.38 5.30 -17.34
CA GLN A 88 18.78 5.69 -17.60
C GLN A 88 19.03 6.10 -19.05
N TRP A 89 18.35 5.45 -20.00
CA TRP A 89 18.44 5.82 -21.41
C TRP A 89 17.66 7.11 -21.74
N LEU A 90 16.65 7.43 -20.96
CA LEU A 90 15.89 8.67 -21.10
C LEU A 90 16.71 9.85 -20.56
N ASP A 91 17.06 9.79 -19.28
CA ASP A 91 17.79 10.81 -18.52
C ASP A 91 18.30 10.23 -17.18
N MET A 92 19.42 10.77 -16.67
CA MET A 92 20.06 10.21 -15.48
C MET A 92 19.38 10.60 -14.17
N ASP A 93 18.92 11.84 -14.03
CA ASP A 93 18.21 12.30 -12.83
C ASP A 93 16.87 11.57 -12.72
N PHE A 94 16.20 11.36 -13.86
CA PHE A 94 14.97 10.59 -13.93
C PHE A 94 15.18 9.10 -13.55
N ALA A 95 16.34 8.53 -13.87
CA ALA A 95 16.67 7.16 -13.48
C ALA A 95 16.82 7.00 -11.96
N ILE A 96 17.48 7.97 -11.31
CA ILE A 96 17.62 7.98 -9.85
C ILE A 96 16.24 8.09 -9.19
N TRP A 97 15.40 9.02 -9.66
CA TRP A 97 14.03 9.13 -9.19
C TRP A 97 13.25 7.82 -9.38
N CYS A 98 13.37 7.16 -10.54
CA CYS A 98 12.69 5.90 -10.81
C CYS A 98 13.13 4.79 -9.84
N ASP A 99 14.42 4.74 -9.49
CA ASP A 99 14.95 3.79 -8.50
C ASP A 99 14.38 4.06 -7.10
N GLU A 100 14.33 5.33 -6.67
CA GLU A 100 13.71 5.74 -5.40
C GLU A 100 12.23 5.34 -5.33
N GLN A 101 11.47 5.51 -6.42
CA GLN A 101 10.06 5.08 -6.48
C GLN A 101 9.93 3.56 -6.36
N ILE A 102 10.81 2.80 -7.02
CA ILE A 102 10.81 1.32 -6.91
C ILE A 102 11.15 0.90 -5.48
N GLU A 103 12.17 1.50 -4.87
CA GLU A 103 12.56 1.21 -3.48
C GLU A 103 11.43 1.52 -2.51
N ALA A 104 10.78 2.68 -2.66
CA ALA A 104 9.61 3.05 -1.86
C ALA A 104 8.49 2.01 -2.01
N MET A 105 8.17 1.58 -3.24
CA MET A 105 7.14 0.55 -3.47
C MET A 105 7.47 -0.80 -2.81
N LEU A 106 8.72 -1.23 -2.89
CA LEU A 106 9.17 -2.51 -2.31
C LEU A 106 9.18 -2.47 -0.79
N THR A 107 9.75 -1.40 -0.22
CA THR A 107 9.84 -1.16 1.22
C THR A 107 8.44 -1.04 1.82
N ASN A 108 7.57 -0.28 1.15
CA ASN A 108 6.17 -0.17 1.57
C ASN A 108 5.51 -1.54 1.59
N GLY A 109 5.65 -2.34 0.52
CA GLY A 109 5.11 -3.70 0.46
C GLY A 109 5.56 -4.60 1.62
N GLN A 110 6.83 -4.52 2.02
CA GLN A 110 7.36 -5.29 3.16
C GLN A 110 6.83 -4.79 4.51
N THR A 111 6.74 -3.47 4.70
CA THR A 111 6.17 -2.85 5.90
C THR A 111 4.69 -3.20 6.06
N TRP A 112 3.92 -3.18 4.97
CA TRP A 112 2.53 -3.64 4.93
C TRP A 112 2.37 -5.10 5.38
N GLN A 113 3.23 -5.99 4.89
CA GLN A 113 3.24 -7.41 5.29
C GLN A 113 3.54 -7.56 6.78
N LYS A 114 4.52 -6.80 7.30
CA LYS A 114 4.88 -6.81 8.72
C LYS A 114 3.69 -6.40 9.61
N HIS A 115 3.09 -5.24 9.34
CA HIS A 115 1.94 -4.76 10.09
C HIS A 115 0.76 -5.74 10.04
N ARG A 116 0.53 -6.40 8.90
CA ARG A 116 -0.53 -7.41 8.79
C ARG A 116 -0.31 -8.61 9.72
N THR A 117 0.93 -9.12 9.78
CA THR A 117 1.29 -10.23 10.66
C THR A 117 1.22 -9.82 12.13
N GLU A 118 1.69 -8.61 12.45
CA GLU A 118 1.67 -8.05 13.82
C GLU A 118 0.24 -7.82 14.30
N LEU A 119 -0.61 -7.15 13.52
CA LEU A 119 -2.04 -6.98 13.79
C LEU A 119 -2.75 -8.30 13.99
N SER A 120 -2.48 -9.29 13.14
CA SER A 120 -3.12 -10.59 13.28
C SER A 120 -2.78 -11.24 14.62
N SER A 121 -1.52 -11.16 15.04
CA SER A 121 -1.05 -11.69 16.31
C SER A 121 -1.69 -10.96 17.50
N ILE A 122 -1.75 -9.63 17.45
CA ILE A 122 -2.37 -8.81 18.51
C ILE A 122 -3.88 -9.05 18.58
N THR A 123 -4.55 -9.18 17.44
CA THR A 123 -6.00 -9.50 17.38
C THR A 123 -6.29 -10.84 18.06
N ILE A 124 -5.45 -11.85 17.80
CA ILE A 124 -5.56 -13.16 18.46
C ILE A 124 -5.38 -13.01 19.97
N LEU A 125 -4.37 -12.26 20.43
CA LEU A 125 -4.13 -12.02 21.85
C LEU A 125 -5.32 -11.31 22.52
N ARG A 126 -5.87 -10.27 21.88
CA ARG A 126 -7.07 -9.57 22.36
C ARG A 126 -8.24 -10.51 22.52
N ASN A 127 -8.54 -11.31 21.49
CA ASN A 127 -9.67 -12.23 21.51
C ASN A 127 -9.51 -13.28 22.62
N ARG A 128 -8.30 -13.86 22.75
CA ARG A 128 -7.97 -14.79 23.83
C ARG A 128 -8.16 -14.16 25.21
N PHE A 129 -7.74 -12.91 25.39
CA PHE A 129 -7.90 -12.20 26.65
C PHE A 129 -9.39 -11.96 26.99
N ILE A 130 -10.19 -11.50 26.02
CA ILE A 130 -11.63 -11.30 26.20
C ILE A 130 -12.31 -12.59 26.63
N GLU A 131 -11.99 -13.70 25.96
CA GLU A 131 -12.51 -15.02 26.28
C GLU A 131 -12.13 -15.43 27.71
N GLN A 132 -10.83 -15.39 28.05
CA GLN A 132 -10.34 -15.77 29.37
C GLN A 132 -10.95 -14.95 30.49
N LYS A 133 -11.07 -13.63 30.30
CA LYS A 133 -11.68 -12.73 31.28
C LYS A 133 -13.16 -13.09 31.53
N ARG A 134 -13.93 -13.34 30.47
CA ARG A 134 -15.34 -13.68 30.61
C ARG A 134 -15.55 -15.06 31.21
N THR A 135 -14.74 -16.04 30.83
CA THR A 135 -14.74 -17.37 31.45
C THR A 135 -14.41 -17.29 32.94
N ALA A 136 -13.45 -16.47 33.35
CA ALA A 136 -13.14 -16.23 34.76
C ALA A 136 -14.30 -15.57 35.54
N GLU A 137 -15.10 -14.74 34.86
CA GLU A 137 -16.35 -14.17 35.39
C GLU A 137 -17.56 -15.14 35.32
N GLY A 138 -17.37 -16.37 34.83
CA GLY A 138 -18.44 -17.37 34.67
C GLY A 138 -19.42 -17.07 33.53
N LYS A 139 -19.05 -16.22 32.57
CA LYS A 139 -19.90 -15.79 31.45
C LYS A 139 -19.42 -16.41 30.13
N ALA A 140 -20.37 -16.76 29.26
CA ALA A 140 -20.06 -17.17 27.89
C ALA A 140 -19.58 -15.98 27.02
N THR A 141 -18.75 -16.25 26.01
CA THR A 141 -18.23 -15.24 25.08
C THR A 141 -18.90 -15.35 23.71
N GLU A 142 -19.69 -14.33 23.37
CA GLU A 142 -20.38 -14.19 22.09
C GLU A 142 -19.60 -13.37 21.06
N SER A 143 -19.92 -13.56 19.77
CA SER A 143 -19.28 -12.88 18.63
C SER A 143 -19.25 -11.35 18.74
N HIS A 144 -20.30 -10.75 19.32
CA HIS A 144 -20.40 -9.30 19.45
C HIS A 144 -19.37 -8.70 20.42
N HIS A 145 -18.77 -9.48 21.33
CA HIS A 145 -17.69 -8.98 22.20
C HIS A 145 -16.41 -8.69 21.40
N TYR A 146 -16.08 -9.54 20.44
CA TYR A 146 -14.92 -9.32 19.57
C TYR A 146 -15.18 -8.19 18.57
N ILE A 147 -16.37 -8.19 17.96
CA ILE A 147 -16.74 -7.20 16.94
C ILE A 147 -16.76 -5.79 17.55
N ASN A 148 -17.31 -5.62 18.75
CA ASN A 148 -17.36 -4.31 19.40
C ASN A 148 -15.97 -3.73 19.68
N GLU A 149 -15.01 -4.56 20.07
CA GLU A 149 -13.63 -4.12 20.30
C GLU A 149 -12.94 -3.71 19.00
N ALA A 150 -13.12 -4.48 17.92
CA ALA A 150 -12.64 -4.08 16.60
C ALA A 150 -13.28 -2.77 16.11
N LEU A 151 -14.59 -2.61 16.32
CA LEU A 151 -15.33 -1.42 15.91
C LEU A 151 -14.88 -0.16 16.66
N VAL A 152 -14.50 -0.26 17.93
CA VAL A 152 -14.00 0.89 18.71
C VAL A 152 -12.69 1.43 18.13
N ILE A 153 -11.81 0.53 17.70
CA ILE A 153 -10.54 0.89 17.09
C ILE A 153 -10.75 1.52 15.71
N ASN A 154 -11.65 0.94 14.92
CA ASN A 154 -12.05 1.51 13.64
C ASN A 154 -12.67 2.90 13.81
N GLU A 155 -13.53 3.06 14.81
CA GLU A 155 -14.18 4.32 15.17
C GLU A 155 -13.15 5.36 15.62
N ALA A 156 -12.15 4.96 16.41
CA ALA A 156 -11.06 5.84 16.83
C ALA A 156 -10.23 6.34 15.62
N LEU A 157 -9.89 5.46 14.68
CA LEU A 157 -9.12 5.86 13.50
C LEU A 157 -9.93 6.76 12.55
N THR A 158 -11.16 6.35 12.22
CA THR A 158 -11.90 6.95 11.09
C THR A 158 -12.99 7.93 11.52
N GLY A 159 -13.37 7.94 12.80
CA GLY A 159 -14.56 8.62 13.31
C GLY A 159 -15.88 7.90 13.01
N LYS A 160 -15.86 6.76 12.30
CA LYS A 160 -17.05 5.99 11.94
C LYS A 160 -16.99 4.58 12.53
N ARG A 161 -18.06 4.17 13.19
CA ARG A 161 -18.16 2.84 13.82
C ARG A 161 -18.58 1.76 12.83
N THR A 162 -17.74 1.52 11.82
CA THR A 162 -18.00 0.53 10.76
C THR A 162 -16.78 -0.34 10.50
N ALA A 163 -16.96 -1.41 9.73
CA ALA A 163 -15.82 -2.15 9.20
C ALA A 163 -14.98 -1.25 8.26
N ILE A 164 -13.68 -1.50 8.21
CA ILE A 164 -12.74 -0.75 7.36
C ILE A 164 -12.09 -1.75 6.38
N ASP A 165 -12.01 -1.37 5.10
CA ASP A 165 -11.16 -2.06 4.15
C ASP A 165 -9.69 -1.66 4.38
N ARG A 166 -8.93 -2.54 5.05
CA ARG A 166 -7.53 -2.30 5.36
C ARG A 166 -6.66 -2.09 4.12
N ASN A 167 -7.04 -2.63 2.95
CA ASN A 167 -6.26 -2.47 1.72
C ASN A 167 -6.38 -1.05 1.12
N SER A 168 -7.35 -0.27 1.58
CA SER A 168 -7.57 1.11 1.13
C SER A 168 -6.80 2.15 1.95
N LEU A 169 -6.21 1.74 3.08
CA LEU A 169 -5.51 2.63 4.01
C LEU A 169 -4.11 2.99 3.51
N THR A 170 -3.53 4.04 4.06
CA THR A 170 -2.10 4.36 3.91
C THR A 170 -1.25 3.59 4.93
N LEU A 171 0.07 3.58 4.74
CA LEU A 171 0.99 2.98 5.72
C LEU A 171 0.88 3.61 7.10
N GLU A 172 0.81 4.94 7.17
CA GLU A 172 0.68 5.66 8.44
C GLU A 172 -0.63 5.31 9.17
N GLN A 173 -1.72 5.15 8.42
CA GLN A 173 -3.01 4.75 8.95
C GLN A 173 -2.99 3.31 9.51
N ILE A 174 -2.24 2.41 8.86
CA ILE A 174 -2.05 1.04 9.35
C ILE A 174 -1.17 1.01 10.58
N ALA A 175 -0.03 1.70 10.56
CA ALA A 175 0.81 1.81 11.73
C ALA A 175 0.03 2.37 12.94
N MET A 176 -0.88 3.31 12.70
CA MET A 176 -1.80 3.81 13.74
C MET A 176 -2.80 2.75 14.20
N LEU A 177 -3.38 1.94 13.30
CA LEU A 177 -4.24 0.81 13.70
C LEU A 177 -3.52 -0.20 14.59
N ASP A 178 -2.28 -0.54 14.25
CA ASP A 178 -1.43 -1.42 15.06
C ASP A 178 -1.27 -0.86 16.47
N LYS A 179 -0.92 0.42 16.55
CA LYS A 179 -0.75 1.12 17.83
C LYS A 179 -2.05 1.13 18.64
N LEU A 180 -3.19 1.40 18.01
CA LEU A 180 -4.50 1.40 18.68
C LEU A 180 -4.88 0.02 19.21
N GLU A 181 -4.61 -1.06 18.47
CA GLU A 181 -4.83 -2.43 18.97
C GLU A 181 -3.92 -2.75 20.17
N GLN A 182 -2.63 -2.38 20.10
CA GLN A 182 -1.69 -2.58 21.22
C GLN A 182 -2.16 -1.87 22.49
N GLU A 183 -2.47 -0.57 22.39
CA GLU A 183 -2.95 0.21 23.54
C GLU A 183 -4.28 -0.32 24.07
N ASN A 184 -5.21 -0.72 23.18
CA ASN A 184 -6.48 -1.27 23.62
C ASN A 184 -6.29 -2.58 24.42
N VAL A 185 -5.39 -3.47 23.98
CA VAL A 185 -5.04 -4.70 24.70
C VAL A 185 -4.41 -4.38 26.05
N LEU A 186 -3.46 -3.45 26.12
CA LEU A 186 -2.83 -3.03 27.38
C LEU A 186 -3.86 -2.48 28.37
N MET A 187 -4.77 -1.63 27.91
CA MET A 187 -5.81 -1.06 28.76
C MET A 187 -6.84 -2.10 29.22
N LEU A 188 -7.15 -3.09 28.37
CA LEU A 188 -7.98 -4.24 28.73
C LEU A 188 -7.34 -5.07 29.85
N LEU A 189 -6.02 -5.33 29.76
CA LEU A 189 -5.25 -6.02 30.81
C LEU A 189 -5.26 -5.26 32.13
N GLN A 190 -5.21 -3.93 32.08
CA GLN A 190 -5.31 -3.05 33.25
C GLN A 190 -6.75 -2.89 33.78
N ASN A 191 -7.73 -3.60 33.21
CA ASN A 191 -9.15 -3.46 33.55
C ASN A 191 -9.69 -2.02 33.41
N THR A 192 -9.14 -1.25 32.47
CA THR A 192 -9.56 0.13 32.27
C THR A 192 -11.01 0.19 31.74
N PRO A 193 -11.89 1.00 32.35
CA PRO A 193 -13.28 1.12 31.93
C PRO A 193 -13.43 1.57 30.47
N TYR A 194 -14.48 1.08 29.81
CA TYR A 194 -14.76 1.35 28.39
C TYR A 194 -14.71 2.85 28.01
N PRO A 195 -15.34 3.78 28.75
CA PRO A 195 -15.33 5.19 28.36
C PRO A 195 -13.92 5.79 28.31
N LYS A 196 -13.06 5.44 29.29
CA LYS A 196 -11.67 5.89 29.35
C LYS A 196 -10.84 5.30 28.22
N ARG A 197 -11.02 4.01 27.91
CA ARG A 197 -10.37 3.37 26.75
C ARG A 197 -10.74 4.06 25.46
N LYS A 198 -12.04 4.23 25.22
CA LYS A 198 -12.55 4.89 24.02
C LYS A 198 -11.95 6.28 23.86
N GLN A 199 -11.97 7.11 24.91
CA GLN A 199 -11.40 8.45 24.87
C GLN A 199 -9.89 8.41 24.54
N HIS A 200 -9.11 7.58 25.24
CA HIS A 200 -7.68 7.46 25.00
C HIS A 200 -7.35 7.06 23.56
N LEU A 201 -8.05 6.06 23.01
CA LEU A 201 -7.86 5.62 21.62
C LEU A 201 -8.21 6.75 20.63
N PHE A 202 -9.25 7.53 20.91
CA PHE A 202 -9.62 8.68 20.08
C PHE A 202 -8.59 9.80 20.11
N ASP A 203 -8.03 10.09 21.28
CA ASP A 203 -6.99 11.10 21.46
C ASP A 203 -5.71 10.68 20.71
N LEU A 204 -5.33 9.41 20.85
CA LEU A 204 -4.16 8.84 20.19
C LEU A 204 -4.27 8.88 18.65
N ALA A 205 -5.45 8.59 18.12
CA ALA A 205 -5.72 8.59 16.69
C ALA A 205 -5.98 9.99 16.10
N ALA A 206 -6.13 11.03 16.93
CA ALA A 206 -6.55 12.36 16.47
C ALA A 206 -5.69 12.93 15.33
N PRO A 207 -4.34 12.87 15.36
CA PRO A 207 -3.52 13.44 14.29
C PRO A 207 -3.80 12.81 12.92
N ILE A 208 -3.86 11.47 12.86
CA ILE A 208 -4.11 10.72 11.63
C ILE A 208 -5.55 10.91 11.17
N ARG A 209 -6.52 10.90 12.10
CA ARG A 209 -7.93 11.10 11.78
C ARG A 209 -8.19 12.48 11.16
N HIS A 210 -7.55 13.52 11.66
CA HIS A 210 -7.65 14.86 11.07
C HIS A 210 -7.10 14.90 9.64
N GLN A 211 -5.97 14.26 9.37
CA GLN A 211 -5.43 14.15 8.01
C GLN A 211 -6.40 13.42 7.07
N MET A 212 -7.01 12.32 7.51
CA MET A 212 -8.00 11.57 6.71
C MET A 212 -9.21 12.44 6.31
N GLN A 213 -9.67 13.32 7.21
CA GLN A 213 -10.78 14.22 6.95
C GLN A 213 -10.41 15.30 5.92
N ILE A 214 -9.19 15.87 6.01
CA ILE A 214 -8.72 16.88 5.06
C ILE A 214 -8.62 16.30 3.64
N THR A 215 -8.00 15.12 3.49
CA THR A 215 -7.84 14.46 2.18
C THR A 215 -9.19 14.10 1.54
N SER A 216 -10.21 13.78 2.34
CA SER A 216 -11.56 13.50 1.85
C SER A 216 -12.29 14.73 1.30
N ILE A 217 -11.92 15.93 1.77
CA ILE A 217 -12.53 17.21 1.36
C ILE A 217 -11.85 17.73 0.09
N SER A 218 -10.52 17.58 -0.04
CA SER A 218 -9.77 18.03 -1.21
C SER A 218 -9.98 17.18 -2.47
N GLY A 219 -10.44 15.93 -2.33
CA GLY A 219 -10.74 15.03 -3.47
C GLY A 219 -12.13 15.22 -4.10
N GLY A 220 -12.96 16.13 -3.56
CA GLY A 220 -14.33 16.39 -4.05
C GLY A 220 -14.47 17.62 -4.97
N ALA A 221 -13.36 18.26 -5.33
CA ALA A 221 -13.35 19.47 -6.15
C ALA A 221 -12.51 19.28 -7.41
N LEU A 222 -12.88 18.33 -8.27
CA LEU A 222 -12.53 18.27 -9.69
C LEU A 222 -13.67 17.62 -10.48
#